data_AF-A0A4R4IAF9-F1
#
_entry.id   AF-A0A4R4IAF9-F1
#
_cell.length_a   1.000
_cell.length_b   1.000
_cell.length_c   1.000
_cell.angle_alpha   90.00
_cell.angle_beta   90.00
_cell.angle_gamma   90.00
#
_symmetry.space_group_name_H-M   'P 1'
#
loop_
_entity.id
_entity.type
_entity.pdbx_description
1 polymer ?
#
loop_
_entity_poly.entity_id
_entity_poly.type
_entity_poly.pdbx_seq_one_letter_code
_entity_poly.pdbx_strand_id
1 'polypeptide(L)' 'MLQCIRCHETFTGFSEVEPNIDSFGMHFMCPECGRRNNLRTVGHDGDTVLIEQCGPAIIPTPVVDR' A
#
# COMPACT_ATOMS: atom_id res chain seq x y z
N MET A 1 -6.94 3.95 -7.13
CA MET A 1 -6.49 2.66 -7.69
C MET A 1 -5.42 2.11 -6.76
N LEU A 2 -5.58 0.86 -6.31
CA LEU A 2 -4.63 0.16 -5.45
C LEU A 2 -4.04 -1.00 -6.25
N GLN A 3 -2.77 -1.32 -6.07
CA GLN A 3 -2.10 -2.38 -6.81
C GLN A 3 -1.32 -3.28 -5.88
N CYS A 4 -1.41 -4.60 -6.01
CA CYS A 4 -0.57 -5.45 -5.19
C CYS A 4 0.91 -5.36 -5.60
N ILE A 5 1.81 -5.09 -4.65
CA ILE A 5 3.27 -5.03 -4.92
C ILE A 5 3.90 -6.39 -5.29
N ARG A 6 3.16 -7.50 -5.13
CA ARG A 6 3.65 -8.86 -5.42
C ARG A 6 3.09 -9.42 -6.72
N CYS A 7 1.76 -9.48 -6.85
CA CYS A 7 1.13 -10.05 -8.05
C CYS A 7 0.77 -8.99 -9.11
N HIS A 8 0.93 -7.70 -8.78
CA HIS A 8 0.61 -6.56 -9.65
C HIS A 8 -0.87 -6.43 -10.06
N GLU A 9 -1.75 -7.24 -9.46
CA GLU A 9 -3.20 -7.12 -9.63
C GLU A 9 -3.69 -5.75 -9.17
N THR A 10 -4.63 -5.20 -9.91
CA THR A 10 -5.09 -3.82 -9.74
C THR A 10 -6.54 -3.78 -9.28
N PHE A 11 -6.80 -3.03 -8.21
CA PHE A 11 -8.10 -2.87 -7.60
C PHE A 11 -8.59 -1.42 -7.74
N THR A 12 -9.81 -1.27 -8.24
CA THR A 12 -10.50 -0.01 -8.53
C THR A 12 -11.23 0.56 -7.31
N GLY A 13 -10.58 0.54 -6.15
CA GLY A 13 -11.04 1.24 -4.94
C GLY A 13 -11.34 0.32 -3.76
N PHE A 14 -11.92 0.89 -2.70
CA PHE A 14 -12.15 0.22 -1.42
C PHE A 14 -13.33 -0.78 -1.42
N SER A 15 -14.07 -0.90 -2.52
CA SER A 15 -15.12 -1.93 -2.68
C SER A 15 -14.54 -3.32 -2.98
N GLU A 16 -13.32 -3.39 -3.50
CA GLU A 16 -12.65 -4.65 -3.88
C GLU A 16 -11.60 -5.08 -2.85
N VAL A 17 -11.13 -4.12 -2.03
CA VAL A 17 -10.11 -4.33 -1.00
C VAL A 17 -10.43 -3.50 0.23
N GLU A 18 -10.57 -4.17 1.37
CA GLU A 18 -10.87 -3.54 2.65
C GLU A 18 -9.57 -3.08 3.35
N PRO A 19 -9.39 -1.79 3.64
CA PRO A 19 -8.28 -1.30 4.44
C PRO A 19 -8.41 -1.75 5.89
N ASN A 20 -7.29 -2.04 6.53
CA ASN A 20 -7.22 -2.37 7.94
C ASN A 20 -6.05 -1.63 8.62
N ILE A 21 -6.10 -1.50 9.93
CA ILE A 21 -5.09 -0.85 10.77
C ILE A 21 -4.63 -1.84 11.83
N ASP A 22 -3.33 -2.04 11.93
CA ASP A 22 -2.68 -2.82 12.98
C ASP A 22 -1.53 -2.02 13.62
N SER A 23 -0.73 -2.66 14.48
CA SER A 23 0.44 -2.04 15.13
C SER A 23 1.54 -1.58 14.17
N PHE A 24 1.50 -2.01 12.91
CA PHE A 24 2.41 -1.62 11.82
C PHE A 24 1.77 -0.62 10.86
N GLY A 25 0.61 -0.05 11.20
CA GLY A 25 -0.08 1.00 10.45
C GLY A 25 -1.15 0.51 9.48
N MET A 26 -1.60 1.41 8.62
CA MET A 26 -2.67 1.16 7.66
C MET A 26 -2.17 0.29 6.50
N HIS A 27 -2.99 -0.67 6.08
CA HIS A 27 -2.66 -1.58 4.99
C HIS A 27 -3.92 -2.15 4.33
N PHE A 28 -3.75 -2.85 3.22
CA PHE A 28 -4.73 -3.81 2.72
C PHE A 28 -4.06 -5.16 2.44
N MET A 29 -4.81 -6.24 2.58
CA MET A 29 -4.38 -7.59 2.18
C MET A 29 -4.85 -7.85 0.76
N CYS A 30 -3.93 -8.23 -0.13
CA CYS A 30 -4.30 -8.57 -1.51
C CYS A 30 -5.19 -9.84 -1.52
N PRO A 31 -6.41 -9.78 -2.08
CA PRO A 31 -7.32 -10.92 -2.10
C PRO A 31 -6.81 -12.08 -2.96
N GLU A 32 -6.04 -11.77 -4.01
CA GLU A 32 -5.50 -12.79 -4.92
C GLU A 32 -4.31 -13.57 -4.35
N CYS A 33 -3.42 -12.91 -3.59
CA CYS A 33 -2.13 -13.51 -3.22
C CYS A 33 -1.78 -13.43 -1.72
N GLY A 34 -2.64 -12.81 -0.91
CA GLY A 34 -2.47 -12.65 0.54
C GLY A 34 -1.35 -11.70 0.95
N ARG A 35 -0.75 -10.95 0.02
CA ARG A 35 0.34 -10.01 0.35
C ARG A 35 -0.22 -8.77 1.05
N ARG A 36 0.38 -8.37 2.17
CA ARG A 36 0.17 -7.06 2.82
C ARG A 36 0.75 -5.94 1.96
N ASN A 37 -0.05 -4.91 1.70
CA ASN A 37 0.35 -3.69 0.98
C ASN A 37 0.10 -2.49 1.89
N ASN A 38 1.14 -1.69 2.12
CA ASN A 38 1.09 -0.61 3.11
C ASN A 38 0.41 0.62 2.52
N LEU A 39 -0.39 1.29 3.33
CA LEU A 39 -1.04 2.55 3.03
C LEU A 39 -0.51 3.62 3.99
N ARG A 40 -0.47 4.88 3.54
CA ARG A 40 -0.14 6.02 4.38
C ARG A 40 -1.16 7.14 4.20
N THR A 41 -1.44 7.84 5.28
CA THR A 41 -2.21 9.09 5.23
C THR A 41 -1.31 10.20 4.71
N VAL A 42 -1.77 10.93 3.70
CA VAL A 42 -1.04 12.08 3.10
C VAL A 42 -1.80 13.39 3.23
N GLY A 43 -3.04 13.36 3.73
CA GLY A 43 -3.84 14.55 3.98
C GLY A 43 -5.06 14.25 4.84
N HIS A 44 -5.59 15.28 5.50
CA HIS A 44 -6.76 15.21 6.36
C HIS A 44 -7.54 16.52 6.25
N ASP A 45 -8.85 16.44 6.00
CA ASP A 45 -9.77 17.58 5.97
C ASP A 45 -11.09 17.20 6.63
N GLY A 46 -11.31 17.69 7.85
CA GLY A 46 -12.49 17.34 8.66
C GLY A 46 -12.63 15.83 8.85
N ASP A 47 -13.70 15.26 8.29
CA ASP A 47 -13.98 13.81 8.36
C ASP A 47 -13.38 13.02 7.19
N THR A 48 -12.62 13.67 6.30
CA THR A 48 -12.04 13.05 5.10
C THR A 48 -10.54 12.84 5.27
N VAL A 49 -10.06 11.64 4.94
CA VAL A 49 -8.64 11.27 4.95
C VAL A 49 -8.19 10.94 3.54
N LEU A 50 -7.11 11.56 3.09
CA LEU A 50 -6.44 11.20 1.84
C LEU A 50 -5.41 10.11 2.12
N ILE A 51 -5.61 8.96 1.48
CA ILE A 51 -4.78 7.76 1.64
C ILE A 51 -4.03 7.49 0.34
N GLU A 52 -2.73 7.22 0.46
CA GLU A 52 -1.86 6.83 -0.63
C GLU A 52 -1.30 5.43 -0.36
N GLN A 53 -1.19 4.62 -1.41
CA GLN A 53 -0.44 3.38 -1.32
C GLN A 53 1.06 3.63 -1.31
N CYS A 54 1.77 3.04 -0.35
CA CYS A 54 3.22 3.03 -0.39
C CYS A 54 3.71 2.16 -1.55
N GLY A 55 4.53 2.73 -2.42
CA GLY A 55 5.20 1.98 -3.49
C GLY A 55 6.09 0.87 -2.93
N PRO A 56 6.59 -0.04 -3.80
CA PRO A 56 7.64 -0.97 -3.39
C PRO A 56 8.80 -0.16 -2.82
N ALA A 57 9.31 -0.58 -1.66
CA ALA A 57 10.55 -0.02 -1.14
C ALA A 57 11.63 -0.26 -2.19
N ILE A 58 12.05 0.79 -2.90
CA ILE A 58 13.27 0.75 -3.67
C ILE A 58 14.36 0.69 -2.62
N ILE A 59 14.81 -0.51 -2.27
CA ILE A 59 16.04 -0.68 -1.51
C ILE A 59 17.13 -0.17 -2.46
N PRO A 60 17.81 0.95 -2.17
CA PRO A 60 18.94 1.34 -2.99
C PRO A 60 19.92 0.17 -2.97
N THR A 61 20.18 -0.41 -4.15
CA THR A 61 21.24 -1.41 -4.27
C THR A 61 22.51 -0.75 -3.75
N PRO A 62 23.26 -1.37 -2.82
CA PRO A 62 24.55 -0.82 -2.42
C PRO A 62 25.37 -0.64 -3.69
N VAL A 63 25.77 0.61 -3.97
CA VAL A 63 26.71 0.92 -5.05
C VAL A 63 28.02 0.26 -4.63
N VAL A 64 28.32 -0.90 -5.21
CA VAL A 64 29.62 -1.54 -5.05
C VAL A 64 30.56 -0.80 -5.98
N ASP A 65 31.27 0.19 -5.44
CA ASP A 65 32.36 0.87 -6.14
C ASP A 65 33.42 -0.18 -6.51
N ARG A 66 33.81 -0.24 -7.79
CA ARG A 66 34.80 -1.19 -8.32
C ARG A 66 36.04 -0.45 -8.77
#